data_AF-A0A9W8D5A8-F1
#
_entry.id   AF-A0A9W8D5A8-F1
#
_cell.length_a   1.000
_cell.length_b   1.000
_cell.length_c   1.000
_cell.angle_alpha   90.00
_cell.angle_beta   90.00
_cell.angle_gamma   90.00
#
_symmetry.space_group_name_H-M   'P 1'
#
loop_
_entity.id
_entity.type
_entity.pdbx_description
1 polymer ?
#
loop_
_entity_poly.entity_id
_entity_poly.type
_entity_poly.pdbx_seq_one_letter_code
_entity_poly.pdbx_strand_id
1 'polypeptide(L)'
;MDGMSGPTAKNADSTSANMTDQRPETPTGRIPSRSEIQSDKSLAEFLVQMDNYAPIIPEALTDYYLAQAGFECNDVRIKRLLALATQKFISDVATDAYQYSRIRQQASKEKKYHNKDRKTVLNMDDLTAALGEYGVNIKKPEYFS
;
A
#
# COMPACT_ATOMS: atom_id res chain seq x y z
N MET A 1 39.81 -6.67 -63.24
CA MET A 1 40.48 -7.81 -63.87
C MET A 1 40.26 -9.01 -63.01
N ASP A 2 39.87 -10.06 -63.69
CA ASP A 2 39.35 -11.34 -63.24
C ASP A 2 40.30 -12.14 -62.35
N GLY A 3 39.74 -13.12 -61.63
CA GLY A 3 40.51 -14.13 -60.92
C GLY A 3 39.65 -14.94 -59.94
N MET A 4 38.69 -15.75 -60.41
CA MET A 4 38.85 -17.20 -60.68
C MET A 4 39.35 -18.05 -59.48
N SER A 5 38.38 -18.71 -58.84
CA SER A 5 38.30 -20.14 -58.49
C SER A 5 39.54 -20.99 -58.13
N GLY A 6 39.50 -21.53 -56.88
CA GLY A 6 39.92 -22.90 -56.46
C GLY A 6 41.43 -23.19 -56.38
N PRO A 7 41.92 -24.21 -55.61
CA PRO A 7 41.25 -25.52 -55.41
C PRO A 7 41.43 -26.23 -54.02
N THR A 8 40.53 -27.21 -53.77
CA THR A 8 40.66 -28.54 -53.10
C THR A 8 41.60 -28.79 -51.90
N ALA A 9 41.06 -29.35 -50.79
CA ALA A 9 41.22 -30.78 -50.37
C ALA A 9 41.25 -31.04 -48.83
N LYS A 10 40.39 -32.00 -48.42
CA LYS A 10 40.56 -33.07 -47.40
C LYS A 10 40.61 -32.77 -45.87
N ASN A 11 39.58 -33.32 -45.22
CA ASN A 11 39.54 -34.14 -44.00
C ASN A 11 40.47 -33.79 -42.81
N ALA A 12 39.88 -33.54 -41.64
CA ALA A 12 39.73 -34.57 -40.60
C ALA A 12 39.19 -33.95 -39.30
N ASP A 13 38.52 -34.84 -38.55
CA ASP A 13 38.36 -34.83 -37.10
C ASP A 13 37.13 -34.13 -36.48
N SER A 14 36.13 -34.99 -36.23
CA SER A 14 35.49 -35.20 -34.93
C SER A 14 35.91 -34.25 -33.80
N THR A 15 34.94 -33.54 -33.23
CA THR A 15 34.58 -33.51 -31.79
C THR A 15 33.60 -32.35 -31.56
N SER A 16 32.29 -32.60 -31.68
CA SER A 16 31.28 -31.62 -31.22
C SER A 16 31.12 -31.76 -29.71
N ALA A 17 31.92 -31.01 -28.97
CA ALA A 17 31.67 -30.70 -27.57
C ALA A 17 30.59 -29.60 -27.51
N ASN A 18 29.48 -29.93 -26.86
CA ASN A 18 28.32 -29.08 -26.66
C ASN A 18 28.71 -27.87 -25.78
N MET A 19 28.69 -26.66 -26.33
CA MET A 19 28.83 -25.40 -25.59
C MET A 19 27.75 -24.40 -26.02
N THR A 20 27.35 -23.56 -25.05
CA THR A 20 26.35 -22.46 -25.08
C THR A 20 24.93 -22.96 -24.84
N ASP A 21 24.16 -22.48 -23.85
CA ASP A 21 24.07 -21.14 -23.28
C ASP A 21 23.53 -21.24 -21.83
N GLN A 22 24.31 -20.83 -20.82
CA GLN A 22 23.83 -20.65 -19.44
C GLN A 22 23.92 -19.17 -19.10
N ARG A 23 22.82 -18.46 -19.35
CA ARG A 23 22.58 -17.14 -18.81
C ARG A 23 22.30 -17.28 -17.30
N PRO A 24 22.96 -16.54 -16.41
CA PRO A 24 22.66 -16.60 -14.99
C PRO A 24 21.28 -15.96 -14.74
N GLU A 25 20.32 -16.81 -14.37
CA GLU A 25 19.02 -16.40 -13.83
C GLU A 25 19.25 -15.57 -12.56
N THR A 26 19.20 -14.25 -12.69
CA THR A 26 19.07 -13.35 -11.54
C THR A 26 17.82 -13.73 -10.76
N PRO A 27 17.89 -13.97 -9.43
CA PRO A 27 16.70 -14.16 -8.62
C PRO A 27 15.95 -12.83 -8.60
N THR A 28 14.96 -12.72 -9.48
CA THR A 28 13.96 -11.66 -9.42
C THR A 28 13.24 -11.84 -8.09
N GLY A 29 13.63 -11.03 -7.11
CA GLY A 29 12.89 -10.87 -5.87
C GLY A 29 11.48 -10.43 -6.23
N ARG A 30 10.56 -11.40 -6.30
CA ARG A 30 9.14 -11.18 -6.51
C ARG A 30 8.67 -10.27 -5.40
N ILE A 31 8.43 -9.00 -5.72
CA ILE A 31 7.69 -8.09 -4.85
C ILE A 31 6.26 -8.68 -4.83
N PRO A 32 5.77 -9.15 -3.68
CA PRO A 32 4.45 -9.76 -3.65
C PRO A 32 3.41 -8.71 -4.07
N SER A 33 2.59 -9.09 -5.04
CA SER A 33 1.44 -8.29 -5.47
C SER A 33 0.46 -8.14 -4.30
N ARG A 34 -0.28 -7.02 -4.21
CA ARG A 34 -1.28 -6.79 -3.13
C ARG A 34 -2.31 -7.93 -3.01
N SER A 35 -2.54 -8.65 -4.11
CA SER A 35 -3.35 -9.87 -4.21
C SER A 35 -2.73 -11.10 -3.53
N GLU A 36 -1.41 -11.21 -3.39
CA GLU A 36 -0.73 -12.32 -2.70
C GLU A 36 -0.81 -12.22 -1.17
N ILE A 37 -1.20 -11.04 -0.64
CA ILE A 37 -1.41 -10.82 0.79
C ILE A 37 -2.81 -11.31 1.23
N GLN A 38 -3.69 -11.66 0.29
CA GLN A 38 -5.14 -11.77 0.52
C GLN A 38 -5.74 -13.19 0.55
N SER A 39 -4.94 -14.26 0.57
CA SER A 39 -5.43 -15.63 0.77
C SER A 39 -4.65 -16.33 1.90
N ASP A 40 -5.17 -16.86 2.99
CA ASP A 40 -6.54 -17.08 3.46
C ASP A 40 -6.47 -17.24 4.99
N LYS A 41 -6.49 -16.15 5.76
CA LYS A 41 -6.96 -16.29 7.14
C LYS A 41 -8.47 -16.26 7.06
N SER A 42 -9.11 -17.40 7.33
CA SER A 42 -10.56 -17.43 7.42
C SER A 42 -11.03 -16.34 8.40
N LEU A 43 -12.19 -15.72 8.13
CA LEU A 43 -12.79 -14.79 9.08
C LEU A 43 -12.91 -15.42 10.49
N ALA A 44 -13.17 -16.74 10.55
CA ALA A 44 -13.20 -17.47 11.80
C ALA A 44 -11.85 -17.45 12.53
N GLU A 45 -10.74 -17.68 11.83
CA GLU A 45 -9.40 -17.62 12.40
C GLU A 45 -9.03 -16.20 12.85
N PHE A 46 -9.49 -15.20 12.10
CA PHE A 46 -9.29 -13.80 12.46
C PHE A 46 -10.07 -13.41 13.72
N LEU A 47 -11.32 -13.89 13.86
CA LEU A 47 -12.11 -13.68 15.07
C LEU A 47 -11.47 -14.32 16.30
N VAL A 48 -10.84 -15.50 16.16
CA VAL A 48 -10.05 -16.11 17.26
C VAL A 48 -8.88 -15.21 17.68
N GLN A 49 -8.26 -14.49 16.74
CA GLN A 49 -7.21 -13.53 17.08
C GLN A 49 -7.75 -12.31 17.86
N MET A 50 -9.03 -11.96 17.68
CA MET A 50 -9.67 -10.85 18.39
C MET A 50 -9.92 -11.15 19.88
N ASP A 51 -9.91 -12.41 20.31
CA ASP A 51 -10.05 -12.76 21.73
C ASP A 51 -8.92 -12.18 22.60
N ASN A 52 -7.72 -12.03 22.03
CA ASN A 52 -6.54 -11.54 22.74
C ASN A 52 -6.09 -10.13 22.29
N TYR A 53 -6.79 -9.53 21.33
CA TYR A 53 -6.46 -8.19 20.82
C TYR A 53 -7.26 -7.12 21.56
N ALA A 54 -6.59 -6.07 22.04
CA ALA A 54 -7.23 -4.89 22.63
C ALA A 54 -7.07 -3.70 21.67
N PRO A 55 -8.11 -3.32 20.91
CA PRO A 55 -8.06 -2.18 20.00
C PRO A 55 -7.88 -0.85 20.76
N ILE A 56 -7.37 0.18 20.07
CA ILE A 56 -7.21 1.54 20.62
C ILE A 56 -8.56 2.14 21.07
N ILE A 57 -9.63 1.89 20.30
CA ILE A 57 -11.01 2.28 20.65
C ILE A 57 -11.52 1.35 21.75
N PRO A 58 -11.86 1.87 22.95
CA PRO A 58 -12.38 1.07 24.06
C PRO A 58 -13.74 0.43 23.78
N GLU A 59 -14.01 -0.73 24.38
CA GLU A 59 -15.25 -1.50 24.19
C GLU A 59 -16.51 -0.71 24.57
N ALA A 60 -16.45 0.12 25.63
CA ALA A 60 -17.58 0.95 26.04
C ALA A 60 -18.02 1.96 24.96
N LEU A 61 -17.09 2.46 24.14
CA LEU A 61 -17.44 3.35 23.02
C LEU A 61 -18.10 2.56 21.90
N THR A 62 -17.57 1.37 21.59
CA THR A 62 -18.18 0.48 20.60
C THR A 62 -19.60 0.12 21.01
N ASP A 63 -19.83 -0.22 22.28
CA ASP A 63 -21.16 -0.56 22.80
C ASP A 63 -22.14 0.61 22.70
N TYR A 64 -21.69 1.82 23.03
CA TYR A 64 -22.49 3.03 22.88
C TYR A 64 -22.92 3.25 21.42
N TYR A 65 -21.98 3.19 20.47
CA TYR A 65 -22.30 3.42 19.05
C TYR A 65 -23.11 2.29 18.41
N LEU A 66 -22.91 1.05 18.85
CA LEU A 66 -23.73 -0.09 18.43
C LEU A 66 -25.18 0.07 18.91
N ALA A 67 -25.38 0.40 20.19
CA ALA A 67 -26.71 0.67 20.74
C ALA A 67 -27.39 1.86 20.04
N GLN A 68 -26.63 2.93 19.75
CA GLN A 68 -27.13 4.08 19.00
C GLN A 68 -27.58 3.71 17.58
N ALA A 69 -26.91 2.73 16.95
CA ALA A 69 -27.30 2.19 15.64
C ALA A 69 -28.46 1.18 15.72
N GLY A 70 -28.94 0.83 16.92
CA GLY A 70 -29.98 -0.17 17.13
C GLY A 70 -29.48 -1.62 17.02
N PHE A 71 -28.18 -1.87 17.20
CA PHE A 71 -27.58 -3.19 17.15
C PHE A 71 -26.98 -3.57 18.51
N GLU A 72 -27.41 -4.67 19.09
CA GLU A 72 -26.84 -5.22 20.32
C GLU A 72 -26.06 -6.50 19.99
N CYS A 73 -24.80 -6.56 20.44
CA CYS A 73 -23.95 -7.72 20.22
C CYS A 73 -23.29 -8.13 21.53
N ASN A 74 -23.43 -9.40 21.91
CA ASN A 74 -22.80 -9.95 23.11
C ASN A 74 -21.40 -10.53 22.83
N ASP A 75 -21.04 -10.71 21.56
CA ASP A 75 -19.74 -11.26 21.18
C ASP A 75 -18.66 -10.16 21.16
N VAL A 76 -17.76 -10.23 22.14
CA VAL A 76 -16.63 -9.31 22.29
C VAL A 76 -15.73 -9.28 21.05
N ARG A 77 -15.60 -10.40 20.33
CA ARG A 77 -14.78 -10.49 19.12
C ARG A 77 -15.32 -9.60 18.01
N ILE A 78 -16.65 -9.53 17.87
CA ILE A 78 -17.30 -8.68 16.87
C ILE A 78 -17.13 -7.20 17.23
N LYS A 79 -17.27 -6.85 18.52
CA LYS A 79 -17.02 -5.49 19.00
C LYS A 79 -15.59 -5.04 18.71
N ARG A 80 -14.62 -5.92 18.97
CA ARG A 80 -13.19 -5.65 18.72
C ARG A 80 -12.85 -5.61 17.24
N LEU A 81 -13.46 -6.48 16.43
CA LEU A 81 -13.35 -6.45 14.98
C LEU A 81 -13.83 -5.11 14.42
N LEU A 82 -15.00 -4.66 14.86
CA LEU A 82 -15.55 -3.36 14.43
C LEU A 82 -14.62 -2.22 14.83
N ALA A 83 -14.16 -2.19 16.08
CA ALA A 83 -13.21 -1.20 16.57
C ALA A 83 -11.90 -1.17 15.76
N LEU A 84 -11.36 -2.34 15.41
CA LEU A 84 -10.17 -2.47 14.57
C LEU A 84 -10.43 -1.99 13.13
N ALA A 85 -11.58 -2.34 12.55
CA ALA A 85 -11.96 -1.88 11.22
C ALA A 85 -12.08 -0.35 11.16
N THR A 86 -12.68 0.29 12.17
CA THR A 86 -12.74 1.75 12.28
C THR A 86 -11.34 2.37 12.42
N GLN A 87 -10.46 1.77 13.23
CA GLN A 87 -9.07 2.24 13.36
C GLN A 87 -8.32 2.15 12.03
N LYS A 88 -8.47 1.04 11.31
CA LYS A 88 -7.89 0.87 9.98
C LYS A 88 -8.42 1.94 9.03
N PHE A 89 -9.74 2.15 9.01
CA PHE A 89 -10.36 3.16 8.15
C PHE A 89 -9.78 4.56 8.40
N ILE A 90 -9.70 5.00 9.67
CA ILE A 90 -9.10 6.30 10.02
C ILE A 90 -7.62 6.34 9.62
N SER A 91 -6.89 5.24 9.79
CA SER A 91 -5.47 5.15 9.42
C SER A 91 -5.25 5.27 7.90
N ASP A 92 -6.13 4.67 7.09
CA ASP A 92 -6.09 4.77 5.64
C ASP A 92 -6.32 6.24 5.22
N VAL A 93 -7.37 6.89 5.73
CA VAL A 93 -7.68 8.31 5.45
C VAL A 93 -6.53 9.23 5.88
N ALA A 94 -5.96 9.00 7.06
CA ALA A 94 -4.82 9.80 7.55
C ALA A 94 -3.57 9.61 6.68
N THR A 95 -3.35 8.39 6.17
CA THR A 95 -2.24 8.08 5.26
C THR A 95 -2.41 8.81 3.94
N ASP A 96 -3.62 8.83 3.37
CA ASP A 96 -3.89 9.53 2.12
C ASP A 96 -3.75 11.04 2.29
N ALA A 97 -4.31 11.61 3.36
CA ALA A 97 -4.13 13.03 3.68
C ALA A 97 -2.65 13.41 3.89
N TYR A 98 -1.85 12.51 4.48
CA TYR A 98 -0.41 12.71 4.61
C TYR A 98 0.29 12.77 3.24
N GLN A 99 -0.12 11.94 2.28
CA GLN A 99 0.43 11.98 0.91
C GLN A 99 0.13 13.33 0.24
N TYR A 100 -1.11 13.82 0.35
CA TYR A 100 -1.49 15.15 -0.15
C TYR A 100 -0.65 16.27 0.47
N SER A 101 -0.48 16.24 1.80
CA SER A 101 0.35 17.23 2.51
C SER A 101 1.80 17.20 2.06
N ARG A 102 2.36 16.00 1.85
CA ARG A 102 3.74 15.80 1.39
C ARG A 102 3.94 16.33 -0.03
N ILE A 103 3.04 16.04 -0.96
CA ILE A 103 3.14 16.52 -2.35
C ILE A 103 3.09 18.05 -2.39
N ARG A 104 2.17 18.68 -1.65
CA ARG A 104 2.07 20.14 -1.56
C ARG A 104 3.34 20.77 -0.97
N GLN A 105 3.89 20.17 0.08
CA GLN A 105 5.13 20.67 0.70
C GLN A 105 6.34 20.54 -0.24
N GLN A 106 6.40 19.47 -1.05
CA GLN A 106 7.45 19.26 -2.06
C GLN A 106 7.35 20.22 -3.25
N ALA A 107 6.14 20.64 -3.62
CA ALA A 107 5.93 21.70 -4.62
C ALA A 107 6.47 23.06 -4.14
N SER A 108 6.46 23.29 -2.82
CA SER A 108 6.95 24.52 -2.18
C SER A 108 8.47 24.51 -1.95
N LYS A 109 9.26 24.45 -3.03
CA LYS A 109 10.74 24.29 -3.01
C LYS A 109 11.54 25.54 -2.58
N GLU A 110 10.90 26.70 -2.38
CA GLU A 110 11.65 27.97 -2.22
C GLU A 110 12.31 28.20 -0.85
N LYS A 111 12.01 27.41 0.19
CA LYS A 111 12.50 27.69 1.56
C LYS A 111 13.41 26.58 2.09
N LYS A 112 14.59 26.43 1.48
CA LYS A 112 15.66 25.51 1.92
C LYS A 112 16.21 25.82 3.32
N TYR A 113 16.00 27.03 3.84
CA TYR A 113 16.59 27.50 5.10
C TYR A 113 15.90 27.01 6.38
N HIS A 114 14.67 26.48 6.33
CA HIS A 114 13.91 26.06 7.53
C HIS A 114 13.53 24.58 7.57
N ASN A 115 14.22 23.72 6.82
CA ASN A 115 13.80 22.33 6.65
C ASN A 115 13.86 21.51 7.96
N LYS A 116 14.67 21.93 8.95
CA LYS A 116 14.81 21.25 10.24
C LYS A 116 13.65 21.53 11.21
N ASP A 117 12.89 22.61 10.99
CA ASP A 117 11.75 23.02 11.83
C ASP A 117 10.40 22.82 11.16
N ARG A 118 10.37 22.31 9.92
CA ARG A 118 9.13 22.15 9.16
C ARG A 118 8.35 20.95 9.70
N LYS A 119 7.37 21.24 10.55
CA LYS A 119 6.44 20.23 11.08
C LYS A 119 5.34 19.95 10.05
N THR A 120 5.05 18.67 9.84
CA THR A 120 3.87 18.27 9.07
C THR A 120 2.61 18.67 9.82
N VAL A 121 1.70 19.36 9.15
CA VAL A 121 0.39 19.76 9.68
C VAL A 121 -0.69 19.16 8.78
N LEU A 122 -1.74 18.62 9.40
CA LEU A 122 -2.94 18.17 8.71
C LEU A 122 -3.83 19.37 8.40
N ASN A 123 -3.87 19.77 7.13
CA ASN A 123 -4.66 20.92 6.69
C ASN A 123 -5.99 20.48 6.08
N MET A 124 -6.95 21.42 6.02
CA MET A 124 -8.27 21.17 5.43
C MET A 124 -8.19 20.80 3.94
N ASP A 125 -7.24 21.36 3.19
CA ASP A 125 -7.08 21.05 1.76
C ASP A 125 -6.67 19.58 1.54
N ASP A 126 -5.74 19.07 2.37
CA ASP A 126 -5.28 17.68 2.27
C ASP A 126 -6.39 16.70 2.66
N LEU A 127 -7.09 17.03 3.74
CA LEU A 127 -8.17 16.20 4.25
C LEU A 127 -9.36 16.18 3.29
N THR A 128 -9.69 17.32 2.68
CA THR A 128 -10.79 17.42 1.70
C THR A 128 -10.46 16.65 0.43
N ALA A 129 -9.21 16.74 -0.05
CA ALA A 129 -8.76 15.96 -1.20
C ALA A 129 -8.81 14.44 -0.91
N ALA A 130 -8.28 14.01 0.23
CA ALA A 130 -8.33 12.61 0.65
C ALA A 130 -9.77 12.10 0.76
N LEU A 131 -10.64 12.81 1.49
CA LEU A 131 -12.05 12.44 1.67
C LEU A 131 -12.88 12.50 0.39
N GLY A 132 -12.47 13.32 -0.59
CA GLY A 132 -13.07 13.35 -1.92
C GLY A 132 -12.97 12.01 -2.66
N GLU A 133 -11.88 11.25 -2.45
CA GLU A 133 -11.71 9.90 -3.01
C GLU A 133 -12.66 8.88 -2.37
N TYR A 134 -13.04 9.10 -1.11
CA TYR A 134 -14.02 8.30 -0.38
C TYR A 134 -15.47 8.77 -0.63
N GLY A 135 -15.70 9.74 -1.51
CA GLY A 135 -17.03 10.26 -1.86
C GLY A 135 -17.61 11.28 -0.86
N VAL A 136 -16.79 11.79 0.06
CA VAL A 136 -17.21 12.79 1.05
C VAL A 136 -16.82 14.19 0.57
N ASN A 137 -17.82 15.03 0.30
CA ASN A 137 -17.59 16.40 -0.18
C ASN A 137 -17.63 17.41 0.97
N ILE A 138 -16.48 17.96 1.34
CA ILE A 138 -16.34 19.03 2.34
C ILE A 138 -16.17 20.37 1.62
N LYS A 139 -17.14 21.27 1.77
CA LYS A 139 -17.06 22.65 1.26
C LYS A 139 -17.04 23.61 2.45
N LYS A 140 -15.85 23.85 2.99
CA LYS A 140 -15.66 24.85 4.05
C LYS A 140 -15.19 26.15 3.39
N PRO A 141 -15.99 27.23 3.40
CA PRO A 141 -15.53 28.53 2.89
C PRO A 141 -14.42 29.07 3.80
N GLU A 142 -13.47 29.81 3.21
CA GLU A 142 -12.37 30.42 3.97
C GLU A 142 -12.87 31.53 4.92
N TYR A 143 -13.96 32.20 4.55
CA TYR A 143 -14.60 33.25 5.33
C TYR A 143 -16.12 33.21 5.11
N PHE A 144 -16.87 33.64 6.13
CA PHE A 144 -18.30 33.94 6.00
C PHE A 144 -18.44 35.45 5.74
N SER A 145 -19.21 35.83 4.71
CA SER A 145 -19.57 37.23 4.43
C SER A 145 -20.92 37.57 5.04
#